data_AF-A0A419V516-F1
#
_entry.id   AF-A0A419V516-F1
#
_cell.length_a   1.000
_cell.length_b   1.000
_cell.length_c   1.000
_cell.angle_alpha   90.00
_cell.angle_beta   90.00
_cell.angle_gamma   90.00
#
_symmetry.space_group_name_H-M   'P 1'
#
loop_
_entity.id
_entity.type
_entity.pdbx_description
1 polymer ?
#
loop_
_entity_poly.entity_id
_entity_poly.type
_entity_poly.pdbx_seq_one_letter_code
_entity_poly.pdbx_strand_id
1 'polypeptide(L)'
;MKTSRFHIVYESIMITLAVISLSVAWSANEWFIRIDFVVWLIFFIDVSIRFIKAPDKWLYIRKNPFDFIAIIPLSAIFQMARIARLLSALQRLWILRHYLRDFMGILQTNYLNRVFIAVSLLVILSSIPIRYLEPSIETYGDAVWWSIVTATTVGYGDISPETPAGRMIAIVLMIFGIGLIGMLTSSITTYFLSSKTKQTHSADVQHIINQLRRYEELEAVEVRRLRILLQELENDKQEKERPS
;
A
#
# COMPACT_ATOMS: atom_id res chain seq x y z
N MET A 1 -5.03 2.14 11.44
CA MET A 1 -5.19 0.68 11.53
C MET A 1 -3.81 0.05 11.59
N LYS A 2 -3.53 -0.83 12.56
CA LYS A 2 -2.28 -1.60 12.63
C LYS A 2 -2.23 -2.52 11.41
N THR A 3 -1.45 -2.18 10.39
CA THR A 3 -1.07 -3.13 9.34
C THR A 3 -0.03 -4.08 9.93
N SER A 4 -0.54 -5.13 10.58
CA SER A 4 0.26 -6.24 11.06
C SER A 4 1.02 -6.87 9.89
N ARG A 5 2.22 -7.43 10.10
CA ARG A 5 2.95 -8.20 9.07
C ARG A 5 2.07 -9.28 8.41
N PHE A 6 1.12 -9.82 9.18
CA PHE A 6 0.11 -10.75 8.70
C PHE A 6 -0.82 -10.17 7.63
N HIS A 7 -1.10 -8.88 7.64
CA HIS A 7 -1.95 -8.22 6.64
C HIS A 7 -1.29 -8.17 5.27
N ILE A 8 0.00 -7.85 5.19
CA ILE A 8 0.71 -7.77 3.90
C ILE A 8 0.94 -9.17 3.32
N VAL A 9 1.27 -10.15 4.17
CA VAL A 9 1.38 -11.55 3.73
C VAL A 9 0.04 -12.03 3.19
N TYR A 10 -1.05 -11.71 3.89
CA TYR A 10 -2.40 -11.99 3.44
C TYR A 10 -2.73 -11.33 2.09
N GLU A 11 -2.47 -10.03 1.94
CA GLU A 11 -2.69 -9.31 0.67
C GLU A 11 -1.86 -9.89 -0.47
N SER A 12 -0.60 -10.26 -0.20
CA SER A 12 0.30 -10.86 -1.19
C SER A 12 -0.25 -12.22 -1.66
N ILE A 13 -0.71 -13.05 -0.73
CA ILE A 13 -1.34 -14.34 -1.04
C ILE A 13 -2.60 -14.13 -1.89
N MET A 14 -3.44 -13.16 -1.52
CA MET A 14 -4.68 -12.86 -2.26
C MET A 14 -4.40 -12.33 -3.67
N ILE A 15 -3.36 -11.50 -3.84
CA ILE A 15 -2.90 -11.05 -5.16
C ILE A 15 -2.41 -12.24 -6.00
N THR A 16 -1.57 -13.12 -5.43
CA THR A 16 -1.07 -14.30 -6.12
C THR A 16 -2.21 -15.21 -6.56
N LEU A 17 -3.19 -15.46 -5.69
CA LEU A 17 -4.39 -16.24 -6.02
C LEU A 17 -5.21 -15.58 -7.13
N ALA A 18 -5.38 -14.26 -7.11
CA ALA A 18 -6.07 -13.52 -8.16
C ALA A 18 -5.37 -13.64 -9.52
N VAL A 19 -4.03 -13.56 -9.54
CA VAL A 19 -3.22 -13.69 -10.76
C VAL A 19 -3.29 -15.11 -11.31
N ILE A 20 -3.14 -16.13 -10.45
CA ILE A 20 -3.29 -17.54 -10.86
C ILE A 20 -4.68 -17.78 -11.44
N SER A 21 -5.73 -17.31 -10.78
CA SER A 21 -7.10 -17.43 -11.28
C SER A 21 -7.30 -16.69 -12.61
N LEU A 22 -6.68 -15.52 -12.81
CA LEU A 22 -6.73 -14.80 -14.08
C LEU A 22 -6.04 -15.56 -15.21
N SER A 23 -4.89 -16.19 -14.96
CA SER A 23 -4.19 -17.02 -15.94
C SER A 23 -5.01 -18.26 -16.31
N VAL A 24 -5.67 -18.85 -15.33
CA VAL A 24 -6.47 -20.07 -15.49
C VAL A 24 -7.82 -19.81 -16.18
N ALA A 25 -8.35 -18.60 -16.07
CA ALA A 25 -9.66 -18.20 -16.59
C ALA A 25 -9.88 -18.40 -18.10
N TRP A 26 -8.80 -18.46 -18.87
CA TRP A 26 -8.85 -18.61 -20.33
C TRP A 26 -8.90 -20.08 -20.76
N SER A 27 -8.65 -21.01 -19.83
CA SER A 27 -8.62 -22.43 -20.13
C SER A 27 -10.00 -23.08 -20.05
N ALA A 28 -10.27 -24.02 -20.96
CA ALA A 28 -11.52 -24.78 -21.01
C ALA A 28 -11.46 -26.11 -20.23
N ASN A 29 -10.35 -26.42 -19.54
CA ASN A 29 -10.23 -27.69 -18.82
C ASN A 29 -11.07 -27.69 -17.53
N GLU A 30 -11.73 -28.81 -17.25
CA GLU A 30 -12.57 -28.95 -16.05
C GLU A 30 -11.80 -28.74 -14.74
N TRP A 31 -10.55 -29.19 -14.67
CA TRP A 31 -9.68 -28.99 -13.49
C TRP A 31 -9.47 -27.51 -13.18
N PHE A 32 -9.32 -26.68 -14.20
CA PHE A 32 -9.12 -25.25 -14.08
C PHE A 32 -10.38 -24.52 -13.64
N ILE A 33 -11.55 -24.98 -14.08
CA ILE A 33 -12.85 -24.48 -13.61
C ILE A 33 -13.03 -24.78 -12.11
N ARG A 34 -12.64 -25.97 -11.65
CA ARG A 34 -12.70 -26.32 -10.22
C ARG A 34 -11.74 -25.46 -9.38
N ILE A 35 -10.53 -25.20 -9.87
CA ILE A 35 -9.58 -24.31 -9.19
C ILE A 35 -10.13 -22.88 -9.10
N ASP A 36 -10.71 -22.35 -10.18
CA ASP A 36 -11.32 -21.01 -10.18
C ASP A 36 -12.45 -20.90 -9.15
N PHE A 37 -13.26 -21.96 -9.00
CA PHE A 37 -14.31 -22.04 -7.96
C PHE A 37 -13.73 -22.02 -6.54
N VAL A 38 -12.66 -22.76 -6.27
CA VAL A 38 -12.00 -22.75 -4.96
C VAL A 38 -11.42 -21.37 -4.64
N VAL A 39 -10.77 -20.72 -5.61
CA VAL A 39 -10.23 -19.37 -5.45
C VAL A 39 -11.36 -18.36 -5.21
N TRP A 40 -12.46 -18.47 -5.94
CA TRP A 40 -13.64 -17.66 -5.71
C TRP A 40 -14.22 -17.87 -4.30
N LEU A 41 -14.29 -19.10 -3.80
CA LEU A 41 -14.77 -19.40 -2.45
C LEU A 41 -13.93 -18.69 -1.38
N ILE A 42 -12.60 -18.66 -1.57
CA ILE A 42 -11.67 -17.95 -0.68
C ILE A 42 -11.99 -16.45 -0.68
N PHE A 43 -12.14 -15.81 -1.86
CA PHE A 43 -12.52 -14.40 -1.96
C PHE A 43 -13.90 -14.11 -1.35
N PHE A 44 -14.86 -15.01 -1.55
CA PHE A 44 -16.21 -14.88 -1.00
C PHE A 44 -16.19 -14.85 0.53
N ILE A 45 -15.46 -15.78 1.16
CA ILE A 45 -15.32 -15.86 2.62
C ILE A 45 -14.66 -14.58 3.16
N ASP A 46 -13.60 -14.14 2.51
CA ASP A 46 -12.86 -12.95 2.91
C ASP A 46 -13.72 -11.67 2.89
N VAL A 47 -14.42 -11.41 1.77
CA VAL A 47 -15.32 -10.24 1.69
C VAL A 47 -16.47 -10.39 2.69
N SER A 48 -16.98 -11.60 2.91
CA SER A 48 -18.02 -11.86 3.92
C SER A 48 -17.54 -11.51 5.34
N ILE A 49 -16.33 -11.91 5.71
CA ILE A 49 -15.74 -11.57 7.02
C ILE A 49 -15.57 -10.05 7.15
N ARG A 50 -15.11 -9.38 6.10
CA ARG A 50 -14.94 -7.91 6.11
C ARG A 50 -16.27 -7.18 6.20
N PHE A 51 -17.31 -7.67 5.55
CA PHE A 51 -18.66 -7.14 5.64
C PHE A 51 -19.26 -7.29 7.04
N ILE A 52 -19.08 -8.45 7.68
CA ILE A 52 -19.61 -8.72 9.03
C ILE A 52 -18.90 -7.83 10.08
N LYS A 53 -17.59 -7.61 9.93
CA LYS A 53 -16.80 -6.78 10.85
C LYS A 53 -16.98 -5.27 10.65
N ALA A 54 -17.62 -4.83 9.56
CA ALA A 54 -17.83 -3.42 9.30
C ALA A 54 -18.88 -2.85 10.27
N PRO A 55 -18.56 -1.76 11.02
CA PRO A 55 -19.50 -1.17 11.98
C PRO A 55 -20.77 -0.65 11.30
N ASP A 56 -20.64 -0.08 10.10
CA ASP A 56 -21.76 0.39 9.26
C ASP A 56 -21.81 -0.34 7.92
N LYS A 57 -22.70 -1.32 7.82
CA LYS A 57 -22.86 -2.19 6.63
C LYS A 57 -23.20 -1.41 5.37
N TRP A 58 -24.07 -0.41 5.49
CA TRP A 58 -24.53 0.39 4.34
C TRP A 58 -23.44 1.35 3.82
N LEU A 59 -22.71 1.99 4.74
CA LEU A 59 -21.58 2.84 4.38
C LEU A 59 -20.46 2.01 3.73
N TYR A 60 -20.25 0.79 4.22
CA TYR A 60 -19.27 -0.13 3.64
C TYR A 60 -19.63 -0.54 2.20
N ILE A 61 -20.89 -0.90 1.93
CA ILE A 61 -21.37 -1.23 0.58
C ILE A 61 -21.20 -0.04 -0.37
N ARG A 62 -21.59 1.16 0.05
CA ARG A 62 -21.43 2.38 -0.77
C ARG A 62 -19.98 2.73 -1.06
N LYS A 63 -19.07 2.44 -0.12
CA LYS A 63 -17.64 2.74 -0.26
C LYS A 63 -16.90 1.69 -1.10
N ASN A 64 -17.34 0.44 -1.04
CA ASN A 64 -16.72 -0.69 -1.74
C ASN A 64 -17.73 -1.45 -2.61
N PRO A 65 -18.42 -0.81 -3.57
CA PRO A 65 -19.40 -1.48 -4.41
C PRO A 65 -18.79 -2.63 -5.23
N PHE A 66 -17.50 -2.55 -5.54
CA PHE A 66 -16.77 -3.53 -6.34
C PHE A 66 -16.51 -4.86 -5.62
N ASP A 67 -16.38 -4.85 -4.29
CA ASP A 67 -16.17 -6.08 -3.50
C ASP A 67 -17.42 -6.97 -3.51
N PHE A 68 -18.61 -6.39 -3.66
CA PHE A 68 -19.88 -7.12 -3.77
C PHE A 68 -20.13 -7.67 -5.18
N ILE A 69 -19.62 -7.01 -6.22
CA ILE A 69 -19.68 -7.53 -7.59
C ILE A 69 -18.77 -8.75 -7.74
N ALA A 70 -17.63 -8.76 -7.02
CA ALA A 70 -16.71 -9.89 -6.96
C ALA A 70 -17.33 -11.15 -6.31
N ILE A 71 -18.32 -10.98 -5.43
CA ILE A 71 -19.03 -12.08 -4.78
C ILE A 71 -19.90 -12.86 -5.76
N ILE A 72 -20.37 -12.29 -6.87
CA ILE A 72 -21.35 -12.98 -7.73
C ILE A 72 -20.65 -14.01 -8.63
N PRO A 73 -20.93 -15.33 -8.51
CA PRO A 73 -20.23 -16.37 -9.27
C PRO A 73 -20.79 -16.49 -10.70
N LEU A 74 -20.55 -15.48 -11.53
CA LEU A 74 -21.05 -15.44 -12.92
C LEU A 74 -20.56 -16.62 -13.76
N SER A 75 -19.33 -17.10 -13.53
CA SER A 75 -18.76 -18.25 -14.24
C SER A 75 -19.41 -19.58 -13.84
N ALA A 76 -19.81 -19.74 -12.58
CA ALA A 76 -20.50 -20.94 -12.11
C ALA A 76 -21.94 -21.04 -12.62
N ILE A 77 -22.60 -19.89 -12.77
CA ILE A 77 -23.99 -19.79 -13.25
C ILE A 77 -24.06 -19.90 -14.78
N PHE A 78 -23.06 -19.37 -15.51
CA PHE A 78 -23.06 -19.31 -16.97
C PHE A 78 -21.86 -20.04 -17.60
N GLN A 79 -21.64 -21.31 -17.22
CA GLN A 79 -20.49 -22.12 -17.66
C GLN A 79 -20.27 -22.15 -19.18
N MET A 80 -21.35 -21.99 -19.97
CA MET A 80 -21.30 -22.01 -21.44
C MET A 80 -21.07 -20.64 -22.09
N ALA A 81 -21.18 -19.53 -21.35
CA ALA A 81 -21.09 -18.19 -21.93
C ALA A 81 -19.65 -17.67 -21.98
N ARG A 82 -19.10 -17.48 -23.19
CA ARG A 82 -17.80 -16.83 -23.40
C ARG A 82 -17.76 -15.41 -22.77
N ILE A 83 -18.89 -14.72 -22.77
CA ILE A 83 -19.05 -13.38 -22.15
C ILE A 83 -18.90 -13.43 -20.62
N ALA A 84 -19.36 -14.50 -19.96
CA ALA A 84 -19.21 -14.65 -18.52
C ALA A 84 -17.73 -14.77 -18.09
N ARG A 85 -16.89 -15.42 -18.91
CA ARG A 85 -15.44 -15.53 -18.64
C ARG A 85 -14.73 -14.17 -18.71
N LEU A 86 -15.11 -13.34 -19.69
CA LEU A 86 -14.58 -11.98 -19.86
C LEU A 86 -15.02 -11.08 -18.70
N LEU A 87 -16.28 -11.17 -18.27
CA LEU A 87 -16.78 -10.46 -17.10
C LEU A 87 -16.06 -10.91 -15.81
N SER A 88 -15.81 -12.20 -15.63
CA SER A 88 -15.01 -12.70 -14.51
C SER A 88 -13.54 -12.24 -14.57
N ALA A 89 -12.95 -12.11 -15.76
CA ALA A 89 -11.59 -11.56 -15.91
C ALA A 89 -11.53 -10.08 -15.52
N LEU A 90 -12.56 -9.31 -15.90
CA LEU A 90 -12.72 -7.93 -15.44
C LEU A 90 -12.88 -7.88 -13.93
N GLN A 91 -13.73 -8.70 -13.32
CA GLN A 91 -13.87 -8.78 -11.85
C GLN A 91 -12.51 -8.98 -11.14
N ARG A 92 -11.67 -9.90 -11.63
CA ARG A 92 -10.34 -10.19 -11.05
C ARG A 92 -9.36 -9.03 -11.18
N LEU A 93 -9.35 -8.35 -12.32
CA LEU A 93 -8.55 -7.14 -12.50
C LEU A 93 -8.96 -6.03 -11.52
N TRP A 94 -10.23 -6.00 -11.10
CA TRP A 94 -10.77 -4.96 -10.23
C TRP A 94 -10.49 -5.28 -8.75
N ILE A 95 -10.58 -6.55 -8.36
CA ILE A 95 -10.10 -7.05 -7.07
C ILE A 95 -8.59 -6.81 -6.92
N LEU A 96 -7.83 -7.12 -7.98
CA LEU A 96 -6.40 -6.81 -8.03
C LEU A 96 -6.15 -5.31 -7.82
N ARG A 97 -6.94 -4.43 -8.43
CA ARG A 97 -6.84 -2.97 -8.20
C ARG A 97 -7.07 -2.59 -6.73
N HIS A 98 -7.99 -3.23 -6.03
CA HIS A 98 -8.23 -2.99 -4.60
C HIS A 98 -6.97 -3.32 -3.79
N TYR A 99 -6.40 -4.51 -3.97
CA TYR A 99 -5.18 -4.92 -3.27
C TYR A 99 -3.93 -4.13 -3.70
N LEU A 100 -3.86 -3.74 -4.98
CA LEU A 100 -2.80 -2.86 -5.49
C LEU A 100 -2.88 -1.45 -4.91
N ARG A 101 -4.06 -0.96 -4.50
CA ARG A 101 -4.20 0.38 -3.89
C ARG A 101 -3.49 0.46 -2.55
N ASP A 102 -3.59 -0.59 -1.74
CA ASP A 102 -2.91 -0.66 -0.45
C ASP A 102 -1.40 -0.92 -0.63
N PHE A 103 -1.02 -1.71 -1.63
CA PHE A 103 0.38 -1.86 -2.08
C PHE A 103 0.99 -0.54 -2.59
N MET A 104 0.20 0.31 -3.26
CA MET A 104 0.65 1.65 -3.68
C MET A 104 1.01 2.55 -2.51
N GLY A 105 0.45 2.31 -1.32
CA GLY A 105 0.88 2.98 -0.08
C GLY A 105 2.35 2.68 0.29
N ILE A 106 2.88 1.53 -0.10
CA ILE A 106 4.29 1.16 0.08
C ILE A 106 5.17 1.87 -0.97
N LEU A 107 4.70 1.94 -2.23
CA LEU A 107 5.38 2.59 -3.36
C LEU A 107 5.46 4.13 -3.22
N GLN A 108 4.57 4.74 -2.44
CA GLN A 108 4.58 6.19 -2.15
C GLN A 108 5.52 6.56 -0.99
N THR A 109 6.13 5.57 -0.32
CA THR A 109 7.13 5.81 0.74
C THR A 109 8.51 6.09 0.11
N ASN A 110 9.19 7.16 0.53
CA ASN A 110 10.60 7.46 0.22
C ASN A 110 10.99 7.57 -1.26
N TYR A 111 10.38 8.48 -2.03
CA TYR A 111 10.80 8.82 -3.42
C TYR A 111 10.90 7.63 -4.40
N LEU A 112 10.44 6.44 -4.01
CA LEU A 112 10.57 5.20 -4.76
C LEU A 112 9.85 5.29 -6.11
N ASN A 113 8.72 5.99 -6.15
CA ASN A 113 8.03 6.34 -7.39
C ASN A 113 8.93 7.09 -8.39
N ARG A 114 9.76 8.04 -7.92
CA ARG A 114 10.67 8.80 -8.78
C ARG A 114 11.78 7.91 -9.32
N VAL A 115 12.34 7.02 -8.49
CA VAL A 115 13.38 6.09 -8.92
C VAL A 115 12.83 5.03 -9.88
N PHE A 116 11.64 4.53 -9.63
CA PHE A 116 10.97 3.61 -10.55
C PHE A 116 10.73 4.25 -11.92
N ILE A 117 10.27 5.51 -11.95
CA ILE A 117 10.12 6.29 -13.19
C ILE A 117 11.49 6.50 -13.85
N ALA A 118 12.52 6.88 -13.09
CA ALA A 118 13.87 7.10 -13.63
C ALA A 118 14.46 5.83 -14.25
N VAL A 119 14.31 4.67 -13.60
CA VAL A 119 14.76 3.38 -14.14
C VAL A 119 13.97 2.99 -15.38
N SER A 120 12.64 3.18 -15.37
CA SER A 120 11.80 2.91 -16.54
C SER A 120 12.21 3.77 -17.73
N LEU A 121 12.51 5.05 -17.50
CA LEU A 121 13.04 5.95 -18.52
C LEU A 121 14.42 5.53 -18.99
N LEU A 122 15.33 5.13 -18.08
CA LEU A 122 16.64 4.62 -18.45
C LEU A 122 16.58 3.34 -19.26
N VAL A 123 15.64 2.43 -18.98
CA VAL A 123 15.40 1.24 -19.80
C VAL A 123 15.06 1.66 -21.22
N ILE A 124 14.07 2.53 -21.41
CA ILE A 124 13.66 2.98 -22.75
C ILE A 124 14.79 3.75 -23.46
N LEU A 125 15.47 4.65 -22.74
CA LEU A 125 16.53 5.49 -23.30
C LEU A 125 17.80 4.71 -23.61
N SER A 126 18.10 3.63 -22.88
CA SER A 126 19.25 2.76 -23.16
C SER A 126 19.00 1.84 -24.35
N SER A 127 17.75 1.44 -24.58
CA SER A 127 17.40 0.51 -25.68
C SER A 127 17.63 1.09 -27.07
N ILE A 128 17.57 2.42 -27.25
CA ILE A 128 17.86 3.06 -28.55
C ILE A 128 19.35 2.96 -28.91
N PRO A 129 20.29 3.55 -28.13
CA PRO A 129 21.71 3.51 -28.47
C PRO A 129 22.29 2.10 -28.43
N ILE A 130 21.88 1.24 -27.50
CA ILE A 130 22.42 -0.12 -27.39
C ILE A 130 22.15 -0.93 -28.66
N ARG A 131 20.98 -0.72 -29.31
CA ARG A 131 20.63 -1.36 -30.57
C ARG A 131 21.58 -0.99 -31.71
N TYR A 132 22.08 0.24 -31.72
CA TYR A 132 23.01 0.70 -32.76
C TYR A 132 24.47 0.36 -32.45
N LEU A 133 24.81 0.31 -31.16
CA LEU A 133 26.19 0.09 -30.70
C LEU A 133 26.55 -1.39 -30.62
N GLU A 134 25.59 -2.28 -30.42
CA GLU A 134 25.84 -3.71 -30.23
C GLU A 134 25.33 -4.54 -31.42
N PRO A 135 26.23 -5.21 -32.16
CA PRO A 135 25.83 -6.10 -33.26
C PRO A 135 25.00 -7.31 -32.80
N SER A 136 25.19 -7.76 -31.56
CA SER A 136 24.45 -8.88 -30.95
C SER A 136 22.99 -8.55 -30.64
N ILE A 137 22.59 -7.28 -30.74
CA ILE A 137 21.22 -6.82 -30.47
C ILE A 137 20.55 -6.53 -31.82
N GLU A 138 19.74 -7.47 -32.31
CA GLU A 138 19.16 -7.40 -33.66
C GLU A 138 17.85 -6.61 -33.71
N THR A 139 17.07 -6.56 -32.64
CA THR A 139 15.79 -5.85 -32.61
C THR A 139 15.69 -4.87 -31.44
N TYR A 140 14.79 -3.89 -31.55
CA TYR A 140 14.46 -3.03 -30.41
C TYR A 140 13.82 -3.83 -29.27
N GLY A 141 13.15 -4.94 -29.58
CA GLY A 141 12.61 -5.87 -28.57
C GLY A 141 13.75 -6.48 -27.73
N ASP A 142 14.81 -6.93 -28.38
CA ASP A 142 16.01 -7.48 -27.74
C ASP A 142 16.72 -6.44 -26.88
N ALA A 143 16.79 -5.20 -27.36
CA ALA A 143 17.36 -4.08 -26.63
C ALA A 143 16.58 -3.75 -25.35
N VAL A 144 15.24 -3.75 -25.42
CA VAL A 144 14.36 -3.53 -24.26
C VAL A 144 14.44 -4.71 -23.30
N TRP A 145 14.41 -5.94 -23.83
CA TRP A 145 14.58 -7.16 -23.05
C TRP A 145 15.89 -7.14 -22.25
N TRP A 146 17.00 -6.89 -22.91
CA TRP A 146 18.31 -6.77 -22.29
C TRP A 146 18.35 -5.68 -21.21
N SER A 147 17.81 -4.49 -21.51
CA SER A 147 17.76 -3.38 -20.55
C SER A 147 16.94 -3.74 -19.32
N ILE A 148 15.80 -4.42 -19.47
CA ILE A 148 14.97 -4.89 -18.34
C ILE A 148 15.72 -5.92 -17.51
N VAL A 149 16.28 -6.95 -18.16
CA VAL A 149 17.02 -8.04 -17.50
C VAL A 149 18.23 -7.51 -16.72
N THR A 150 18.90 -6.50 -17.26
CA THR A 150 20.03 -5.82 -16.62
C THR A 150 19.59 -4.93 -15.46
N ALA A 151 18.58 -4.07 -15.66
CA ALA A 151 18.07 -3.16 -14.63
C ALA A 151 17.45 -3.90 -13.44
N THR A 152 16.84 -5.06 -13.68
CA THR A 152 16.28 -5.92 -12.64
C THR A 152 17.31 -6.85 -11.98
N THR A 153 18.57 -6.78 -12.42
CA THR A 153 19.68 -7.63 -11.94
C THR A 153 19.48 -9.13 -12.14
N VAL A 154 18.57 -9.52 -13.05
CA VAL A 154 18.34 -10.94 -13.39
C VAL A 154 19.52 -11.50 -14.16
N GLY A 155 19.97 -10.78 -15.20
CA GLY A 155 21.20 -11.08 -15.93
C GLY A 155 21.26 -12.50 -16.52
N TYR A 156 20.30 -12.89 -17.36
CA TYR A 156 20.30 -14.21 -18.01
C TYR A 156 21.58 -14.50 -18.81
N GLY A 157 22.20 -13.46 -19.37
CA GLY A 157 23.44 -13.58 -20.15
C GLY A 157 23.23 -14.08 -21.58
N ASP A 158 21.98 -14.16 -22.03
CA ASP A 158 21.57 -14.47 -23.39
C ASP A 158 21.95 -13.36 -24.38
N ILE A 159 21.87 -12.10 -23.93
CA ILE A 159 22.27 -10.91 -24.67
C ILE A 159 23.19 -10.08 -23.77
N SER A 160 24.33 -9.65 -24.29
CA SER A 160 25.28 -8.83 -23.54
C SER A 160 26.03 -7.84 -24.44
N PRO A 161 26.28 -6.59 -23.97
CA PRO A 161 27.08 -5.63 -24.71
C PRO A 161 28.55 -6.04 -24.74
N GLU A 162 29.11 -6.10 -25.93
CA GLU A 162 30.51 -6.43 -26.18
C GLU A 162 31.34 -5.17 -26.43
N THR A 163 30.73 -4.12 -27.00
CA THR A 163 31.45 -2.89 -27.32
C THR A 163 31.76 -2.05 -26.07
N PRO A 164 32.85 -1.27 -26.08
CA PRO A 164 33.16 -0.37 -24.98
C PRO A 164 32.02 0.62 -24.66
N ALA A 165 31.37 1.14 -25.70
CA ALA A 165 30.28 2.10 -25.54
C ALA A 165 29.02 1.44 -24.95
N GLY A 166 28.64 0.24 -25.41
CA GLY A 166 27.52 -0.49 -24.83
C GLY A 166 27.77 -0.93 -23.39
N ARG A 167 29.02 -1.28 -23.04
CA ARG A 167 29.41 -1.55 -21.64
C ARG A 167 29.28 -0.32 -20.74
N MET A 168 29.59 0.88 -21.22
CA MET A 168 29.35 2.10 -20.45
C MET A 168 27.86 2.32 -20.14
N ILE A 169 26.99 2.07 -21.13
CA ILE A 169 25.53 2.13 -20.93
C ILE A 169 25.09 1.09 -19.90
N ALA A 170 25.62 -0.13 -19.99
CA ALA A 170 25.34 -1.21 -19.05
C ALA A 170 25.71 -0.82 -17.60
N ILE A 171 26.88 -0.22 -17.39
CA ILE A 171 27.34 0.22 -16.06
C ILE A 171 26.35 1.21 -15.44
N VAL A 172 25.94 2.23 -16.20
CA VAL A 172 24.95 3.21 -15.73
C VAL A 172 23.65 2.51 -15.36
N LEU A 173 23.15 1.62 -16.22
CA LEU A 173 21.91 0.89 -15.99
C LEU A 173 21.99 -0.01 -14.74
N MET A 174 23.11 -0.67 -14.51
CA MET A 174 23.35 -1.51 -13.33
C MET A 174 23.34 -0.72 -12.02
N ILE A 175 23.98 0.46 -11.99
CA ILE A 175 23.99 1.34 -10.79
C ILE A 175 22.56 1.71 -10.39
N PHE A 176 21.75 2.10 -11.37
CA PHE A 176 20.34 2.44 -11.13
C PHE A 176 19.50 1.23 -10.74
N GLY A 177 19.78 0.06 -11.32
CA GLY A 177 19.11 -1.20 -10.95
C GLY A 177 19.34 -1.60 -9.49
N ILE A 178 20.59 -1.56 -9.04
CA ILE A 178 20.94 -1.82 -7.62
C ILE A 178 20.27 -0.79 -6.71
N GLY A 179 20.31 0.49 -7.09
CA GLY A 179 19.65 1.57 -6.36
C GLY A 179 18.14 1.34 -6.21
N LEU A 180 17.47 0.85 -7.26
CA LEU A 180 16.04 0.51 -7.23
C LEU A 180 15.75 -0.58 -6.20
N ILE A 181 16.51 -1.67 -6.21
CA ILE A 181 16.32 -2.79 -5.26
C ILE A 181 16.56 -2.33 -3.81
N GLY A 182 17.60 -1.54 -3.58
CA GLY A 182 17.89 -0.95 -2.27
C GLY A 182 16.77 -0.04 -1.77
N MET A 183 16.24 0.83 -2.64
CA MET A 183 15.11 1.70 -2.28
C MET A 183 13.83 0.92 -2.07
N LEU A 184 13.53 -0.10 -2.87
CA LEU A 184 12.39 -0.99 -2.66
C LEU A 184 12.44 -1.59 -1.24
N THR A 185 13.60 -2.12 -0.86
CA THR A 185 13.83 -2.70 0.47
C THR A 185 13.65 -1.66 1.58
N SER A 186 14.19 -0.45 1.38
CA SER A 186 14.06 0.67 2.33
C SER A 186 12.61 1.15 2.49
N SER A 187 11.86 1.29 1.40
CA SER A 187 10.47 1.72 1.42
C SER A 187 9.57 0.70 2.12
N ILE A 188 9.79 -0.60 1.87
CA ILE A 188 9.10 -1.67 2.61
C ILE A 188 9.40 -1.55 4.11
N THR A 189 10.68 -1.43 4.47
CA THR A 189 11.11 -1.30 5.87
C THR A 189 10.49 -0.07 6.54
N THR A 190 10.52 1.08 5.85
CA THR A 190 9.98 2.35 6.34
C THR A 190 8.46 2.29 6.49
N TYR A 191 7.75 1.66 5.56
CA TYR A 191 6.30 1.47 5.66
C TYR A 191 5.94 0.71 6.94
N PHE A 192 6.66 -0.38 7.22
CA PHE A 192 6.44 -1.16 8.44
C PHE A 192 6.78 -0.39 9.72
N LEU A 193 7.89 0.35 9.73
CA LEU A 193 8.30 1.17 10.88
C LEU A 193 7.34 2.34 11.11
N SER A 194 6.93 3.03 10.05
CA SER A 194 6.05 4.20 10.10
C SER A 194 4.66 3.88 10.69
N SER A 195 4.20 2.64 10.52
CA SER A 195 2.96 2.15 11.16
C SER A 195 3.04 2.12 12.69
N LYS A 196 4.24 1.88 13.26
CA LYS A 196 4.50 1.92 14.70
C LYS A 196 4.76 3.35 15.18
N THR A 197 5.57 4.12 14.46
CA THR A 197 5.99 5.47 14.88
C THR A 197 4.84 6.49 14.92
N LYS A 198 3.88 6.43 13.99
CA LYS A 198 2.68 7.30 14.05
C LYS A 198 1.81 7.04 15.29
N GLN A 199 1.84 5.82 15.82
CA GLN A 199 1.06 5.43 17.00
C GLN A 199 1.74 5.87 18.30
N THR A 200 3.08 5.81 18.35
CA THR A 200 3.87 6.31 19.50
C THR A 200 3.81 7.83 19.61
N HIS A 201 4.07 8.57 18.53
CA HIS A 201 4.04 10.04 18.59
C HIS A 201 2.67 10.63 18.94
N SER A 202 1.58 10.02 18.47
CA SER A 202 0.24 10.48 18.84
C SER A 202 -0.07 10.20 20.32
N ALA A 203 0.42 9.10 20.88
CA ALA A 203 0.29 8.81 22.31
C ALA A 203 1.12 9.78 23.18
N ASP A 204 2.36 10.08 22.77
CA ASP A 204 3.22 11.02 23.49
C ASP A 204 2.67 12.45 23.45
N VAL A 205 2.18 12.90 22.29
CA VAL A 205 1.53 14.22 22.15
C VAL A 205 0.26 14.30 22.98
N GLN A 206 -0.58 13.26 22.96
CA GLN A 206 -1.77 13.18 23.82
C GLN A 206 -1.40 13.20 25.32
N HIS A 207 -0.31 12.53 25.69
CA HIS A 207 0.20 12.55 27.06
C HIS A 207 0.62 13.96 27.49
N ILE A 208 1.37 14.67 26.65
CA ILE A 208 1.80 16.06 26.92
C ILE A 208 0.61 17.01 27.02
N ILE A 209 -0.36 16.91 26.09
CA ILE A 209 -1.58 17.73 26.13
C ILE A 209 -2.36 17.50 27.43
N ASN A 210 -2.49 16.25 27.87
CA ASN A 210 -3.16 15.93 29.12
C ASN A 210 -2.42 16.49 30.34
N GLN A 211 -1.08 16.53 30.33
CA GLN A 211 -0.31 17.15 31.41
C GLN A 211 -0.52 18.67 31.47
N LEU A 212 -0.49 19.36 30.34
CA LEU A 212 -0.71 20.81 30.26
C LEU A 212 -2.09 21.21 30.77
N ARG A 213 -3.13 20.49 30.32
CA ARG A 213 -4.50 20.74 30.76
C ARG A 213 -4.67 20.58 32.28
N ARG A 214 -3.96 19.63 32.88
CA ARG A 214 -3.98 19.41 34.33
C ARG A 214 -3.35 20.58 35.10
N TYR A 215 -2.32 21.22 34.54
CA TYR A 215 -1.72 22.43 35.11
C TYR A 215 -2.67 23.63 35.05
N GLU A 216 -3.33 23.86 33.91
CA GLU A 216 -4.35 24.92 33.78
C GLU A 216 -5.52 24.74 34.76
N GLU A 217 -5.99 23.50 34.93
CA GLU A 217 -7.06 23.18 35.90
C GLU A 217 -6.61 23.47 37.35
N LEU A 218 -5.35 23.19 37.71
CA LEU A 218 -4.80 23.49 39.04
C LEU A 218 -4.73 25.00 39.31
N GLU A 219 -4.20 25.79 38.38
CA GLU A 219 -4.15 27.26 38.53
C GLU A 219 -5.55 27.86 38.68
N ALA A 220 -6.52 27.39 37.89
CA ALA A 220 -7.90 27.87 37.98
C ALA A 220 -8.55 27.57 39.34
N VAL A 221 -8.25 26.41 39.94
CA VAL A 221 -8.72 26.04 41.29
C VAL A 221 -8.06 26.88 42.37
N GLU A 222 -6.76 27.14 42.23
CA GLU A 222 -5.99 27.91 43.21
C GLU A 222 -6.39 29.39 43.23
N VAL A 223 -6.60 29.99 42.04
CA VAL A 223 -7.17 31.34 41.89
C VAL A 223 -8.56 31.43 42.50
N ARG A 224 -9.40 30.40 42.31
CA ARG A 224 -10.74 30.34 42.91
C ARG A 224 -10.67 30.28 44.43
N ARG A 225 -9.77 29.48 44.99
CA ARG A 225 -9.55 29.40 46.44
C ARG A 225 -9.09 30.73 47.01
N LEU A 226 -8.17 31.42 46.33
CA LEU A 226 -7.68 32.73 46.75
C LEU A 226 -8.80 33.78 46.79
N ARG A 227 -9.69 33.79 45.79
CA ARG A 227 -10.87 34.67 45.80
C ARG A 227 -11.80 34.39 46.98
N ILE A 228 -12.04 33.13 47.31
CA ILE A 228 -12.88 32.75 48.46
C ILE A 228 -12.27 33.28 49.76
N LEU A 229 -10.96 33.06 49.97
CA LEU A 229 -10.25 33.54 51.16
C LEU A 229 -10.27 35.07 51.28
N LEU A 230 -10.09 35.79 50.17
CA LEU A 230 -10.18 37.24 50.15
C LEU A 230 -11.58 37.74 50.52
N GLN A 231 -12.61 37.04 50.05
CA GLN A 231 -14.00 37.41 50.32
C GLN A 231 -14.40 37.12 51.77
N GLU A 232 -13.90 36.03 52.36
CA GLU A 232 -14.05 35.77 53.81
C GLU A 232 -13.37 36.86 54.65
N LEU A 233 -12.14 37.24 54.31
CA LEU A 233 -11.41 38.31 55.01
C LEU A 233 -12.13 39.67 54.92
N GLU A 234 -12.73 39.97 53.78
CA GLU A 234 -13.50 41.20 53.57
C GLU A 234 -14.79 41.21 54.42
N ASN A 235 -15.50 40.09 54.48
CA ASN A 235 -16.68 39.92 55.34
C ASN A 235 -16.32 40.05 56.84
N ASP A 236 -15.25 39.39 57.30
CA ASP A 236 -14.76 39.48 58.68
C ASP A 236 -14.40 40.92 59.07
N LYS A 237 -13.83 41.67 58.12
CA LYS A 237 -13.48 43.08 58.33
C LYS A 237 -14.73 43.95 58.44
N GLN A 238 -15.73 43.76 57.59
CA GLN A 238 -17.00 44.48 57.65
C GLN A 238 -17.80 44.17 58.92
N GLU A 239 -17.72 42.93 59.42
CA GLU A 239 -18.37 42.53 60.67
C GLU A 239 -17.71 43.18 61.90
N LYS A 240 -16.38 43.36 61.88
CA LYS A 240 -15.63 44.09 62.92
C LYS A 240 -15.79 45.61 62.87
N GLU A 241 -16.06 46.19 61.70
CA GLU A 241 -16.26 47.63 61.51
C GLU A 241 -17.72 48.07 61.69
N ARG A 242 -18.64 47.14 61.99
CA ARG A 242 -20.05 47.44 62.23
C ARG A 242 -20.21 48.16 63.58
N PRO A 243 -20.69 49.42 63.60
CA PRO A 243 -20.91 50.13 64.86
C PRO A 243 -22.05 49.46 65.64
N SER A 244 -21.78 49.17 66.92
CA SER A 244 -22.76 48.68 67.91
C SER A 244 -23.87 49.69 68.18
#